data_AF-A0A0S4JPP9-F1
#
_entry.id   AF-A0A0S4JPP9-F1
#
_cell.length_a   1.000
_cell.length_b   1.000
_cell.length_c   1.000
_cell.angle_alpha   90.00
_cell.angle_beta   90.00
_cell.angle_gamma   90.00
#
_symmetry.space_group_name_H-M   'P 1'
#
loop_
_entity.id
_entity.type
_entity.pdbx_description
1 polymer ?
#
loop_
_entity_poly.entity_id
_entity_poly.type
_entity_poly.pdbx_seq_one_letter_code
_entity_poly.pdbx_strand_id
1 'polypeptide(L)'
;MNLCLVNTEYSGSCADTQQWYEFRKVVLQRAQAAYFLHIVWSQFGNILCRRTQVNSGISWERMNANPYLLLGMVFSFFVAIAVVYLPGLNTICQVDPISTKYMFTGVWVLPVYIAIEELRKYFIRRDLPRHNWLYRLTVY
;
A
#
# COMPACT_ATOMS: atom_id res chain seq x y z
N MET A 1 0.87 -6.08 38.21
CA MET A 1 0.54 -5.15 37.12
C MET A 1 0.03 -6.01 35.97
N ASN A 2 -1.21 -5.82 35.51
CA ASN A 2 -1.73 -6.63 34.39
C ASN A 2 -1.02 -6.20 33.11
N LEU A 3 -0.29 -7.11 32.46
CA LEU A 3 0.46 -6.82 31.24
C LEU A 3 -0.45 -6.79 30.00
N CYS A 4 -1.67 -7.35 30.09
CA CYS A 4 -2.66 -7.41 29.02
C CYS A 4 -3.96 -6.68 29.42
N LEU A 5 -4.71 -6.19 28.43
CA LEU A 5 -6.07 -5.66 28.59
C LEU A 5 -7.07 -6.69 28.05
N VAL A 6 -8.29 -6.72 28.59
CA VAL A 6 -9.36 -7.69 28.26
C VAL A 6 -9.73 -7.72 26.76
N ASN A 7 -9.35 -6.70 25.99
CA ASN A 7 -9.66 -6.55 24.57
C ASN A 7 -8.52 -6.99 23.61
N THR A 8 -7.52 -7.73 24.10
CA THR A 8 -6.47 -8.29 23.23
C THR A 8 -6.84 -9.73 22.85
N GLU A 9 -6.62 -10.14 21.59
CA GLU A 9 -6.72 -11.56 21.15
C GLU A 9 -5.69 -12.51 21.81
N TYR A 10 -4.98 -12.03 22.84
CA TYR A 10 -4.00 -12.80 23.59
C TYR A 10 -4.70 -13.81 24.51
N SER A 11 -4.49 -15.10 24.26
CA SER A 11 -5.06 -16.21 25.05
C SER A 11 -4.13 -16.73 26.16
N GLY A 12 -2.93 -16.16 26.32
CA GLY A 12 -1.92 -16.61 27.28
C GLY A 12 -2.08 -16.02 28.68
N SER A 13 -1.21 -16.42 29.60
CA SER A 13 -1.18 -15.85 30.95
C SER A 13 -0.70 -14.41 30.91
N CYS A 14 -1.46 -13.49 31.50
CA CYS A 14 -1.11 -12.06 31.58
C CYS A 14 -0.17 -11.71 32.73
N ALA A 15 0.22 -12.72 33.52
CA ALA A 15 1.26 -12.62 34.54
C ALA A 15 2.64 -13.05 34.02
N ASP A 16 2.69 -13.86 32.95
CA ASP A 16 3.95 -14.33 32.37
C ASP A 16 4.54 -13.29 31.41
N THR A 17 5.71 -12.77 31.77
CA THR A 17 6.40 -11.73 31.00
C THR A 17 7.00 -12.27 29.69
N GLN A 18 7.44 -13.53 29.68
CA GLN A 18 8.10 -14.12 28.52
C GLN A 18 7.09 -14.41 27.41
N GLN A 19 5.95 -15.01 27.75
CA GLN A 19 4.86 -15.25 26.80
C GLN A 19 4.34 -13.93 26.20
N TRP A 20 4.20 -12.90 27.02
CA TRP A 20 3.79 -11.57 26.56
C TRP A 20 4.81 -10.93 25.61
N TYR A 21 6.10 -11.08 25.90
CA TYR A 21 7.17 -10.55 25.05
C TYR A 21 7.17 -11.21 23.65
N GLU A 22 7.04 -12.54 23.60
CA GLU A 22 6.97 -13.27 22.33
C GLU A 22 5.71 -12.93 21.53
N PHE A 23 4.56 -12.80 22.19
CA PHE A 23 3.32 -12.36 21.53
C PHE A 23 3.48 -10.98 20.86
N ARG A 24 4.11 -10.02 21.56
CA ARG A 24 4.35 -8.68 21.00
C ARG A 24 5.25 -8.69 19.77
N LYS A 25 6.25 -9.57 19.72
CA LYS A 25 7.09 -9.74 18.52
C LYS A 25 6.27 -10.23 17.34
N VAL A 26 5.47 -11.28 17.52
CA VAL A 26 4.59 -11.82 16.47
C VAL A 26 3.63 -10.75 15.97
N VAL A 27 3.01 -9.99 16.88
CA VAL A 27 2.12 -8.88 16.50
C VAL A 27 2.87 -7.80 15.71
N LEU A 28 4.09 -7.45 16.10
CA LEU A 28 4.92 -6.49 15.37
C LEU A 28 5.24 -6.98 13.95
N GLN A 29 5.63 -8.25 13.79
CA GLN A 29 5.95 -8.84 12.48
C GLN A 29 4.71 -8.90 11.57
N ARG A 30 3.54 -9.20 12.13
CA ARG A 30 2.26 -9.12 11.40
C ARG A 30 1.90 -7.68 10.99
N ALA A 31 2.13 -6.71 11.87
CA ALA A 31 1.90 -5.30 11.56
C ALA A 31 2.84 -4.80 10.45
N GLN A 32 4.10 -5.21 10.46
CA GLN A 32 5.08 -4.91 9.40
C GLN A 32 4.65 -5.53 8.06
N ALA A 33 4.20 -6.79 8.05
CA ALA A 33 3.68 -7.45 6.86
C ALA A 33 2.46 -6.71 6.27
N ALA A 34 1.52 -6.32 7.14
CA ALA A 34 0.35 -5.55 6.73
C ALA A 34 0.75 -4.19 6.14
N TYR A 35 1.63 -3.45 6.82
CA TYR A 35 2.11 -2.15 6.34
C TYR A 35 2.83 -2.25 4.99
N PHE A 36 3.66 -3.27 4.80
CA PHE A 36 4.31 -3.55 3.52
C PHE A 36 3.30 -3.75 2.39
N LEU A 37 2.26 -4.56 2.61
CA LEU A 37 1.20 -4.78 1.61
C LEU A 37 0.40 -3.50 1.33
N HIS A 38 0.18 -2.64 2.32
CA HIS A 38 -0.43 -1.31 2.12
C HIS A 38 0.43 -0.42 1.21
N ILE A 39 1.75 -0.46 1.36
CA ILE A 39 2.66 0.26 0.45
C ILE A 39 2.52 -0.29 -0.97
N VAL A 40 2.46 -1.61 -1.16
CA VAL A 40 2.28 -2.22 -2.49
C VAL A 40 0.98 -1.73 -3.14
N TRP A 41 -0.13 -1.68 -2.39
CA TRP A 41 -1.39 -1.11 -2.88
C TRP A 41 -1.29 0.38 -3.24
N SER A 42 -0.58 1.19 -2.45
CA SER A 42 -0.39 2.61 -2.79
C SER A 42 0.44 2.78 -4.07
N GLN A 43 1.41 1.89 -4.32
CA GLN A 43 2.19 1.92 -5.55
C GLN A 43 1.37 1.59 -6.79
N PHE A 44 0.33 0.77 -6.66
CA PHE A 44 -0.59 0.55 -7.78
C PHE A 44 -1.28 1.85 -8.19
N GLY A 45 -1.78 2.63 -7.23
CA GLY A 45 -2.36 3.94 -7.48
C GLY A 45 -1.34 4.91 -8.10
N ASN A 46 -0.12 4.94 -7.55
CA ASN A 46 0.97 5.79 -8.02
C ASN A 46 1.37 5.48 -9.48
N ILE A 47 1.50 4.21 -9.85
CA ILE A 47 1.88 3.80 -11.22
C ILE A 47 0.80 4.22 -12.22
N LEU A 48 -0.49 4.05 -11.88
CA LEU A 48 -1.60 4.49 -12.73
C LEU A 48 -1.59 6.01 -12.91
N CYS A 49 -1.30 6.74 -11.82
CA CYS A 49 -1.22 8.20 -11.80
C CYS A 49 -0.05 8.75 -12.61
N ARG A 50 1.14 8.16 -12.50
CA ARG A 50 2.37 8.67 -13.14
C ARG A 50 2.44 8.47 -14.66
N ARG A 51 1.54 7.68 -15.24
CA ARG A 51 1.48 7.50 -16.71
C ARG A 51 1.26 8.81 -17.46
N THR A 52 0.55 9.75 -16.86
CA THR A 52 0.25 11.04 -17.46
C THR A 52 0.57 12.15 -16.47
N GLN A 53 1.32 13.16 -16.90
CA GLN A 53 1.65 14.30 -16.02
C GLN A 53 0.53 15.35 -15.99
N VAL A 54 -0.12 15.58 -17.14
CA VAL A 54 -1.12 16.66 -17.32
C VAL A 54 -2.48 16.15 -17.79
N ASN A 55 -2.48 15.17 -18.70
CA ASN A 55 -3.72 14.57 -19.21
C ASN A 55 -4.35 13.61 -18.19
N SER A 56 -5.66 13.37 -18.27
CA SER A 56 -6.32 12.35 -17.44
C SER A 56 -5.75 10.97 -17.75
N GLY A 57 -5.41 10.22 -16.71
CA GLY A 57 -4.94 8.84 -16.79
C GLY A 57 -6.07 7.82 -16.91
N ILE A 58 -7.33 8.21 -16.69
CA ILE A 58 -8.49 7.29 -16.59
C ILE A 58 -9.10 6.93 -17.97
N SER A 59 -8.63 7.53 -19.07
CA SER A 59 -9.13 7.14 -20.41
C SER A 59 -8.77 5.69 -20.75
N TRP A 60 -9.77 4.85 -21.02
CA TRP A 60 -9.64 3.41 -21.32
C TRP A 60 -8.61 3.09 -22.41
N GLU A 61 -8.55 3.90 -23.47
CA GLU A 61 -7.56 3.78 -24.53
C GLU A 61 -6.11 3.87 -24.01
N ARG A 62 -5.86 4.72 -23.01
CA ARG A 62 -4.52 4.90 -22.42
C ARG A 62 -4.17 3.83 -21.41
N MET A 63 -5.15 3.15 -20.80
CA MET A 63 -4.89 1.98 -19.97
C MET A 63 -4.34 0.83 -20.81
N ASN A 64 -4.94 0.56 -21.97
CA ASN A 64 -4.54 -0.53 -22.87
C ASN A 64 -3.29 -0.22 -23.71
N ALA A 65 -2.86 1.04 -23.81
CA ALA A 65 -1.69 1.43 -24.60
C ALA A 65 -0.35 0.87 -24.09
N ASN A 66 -0.27 0.45 -22.82
CA ASN A 66 0.96 -0.14 -22.25
C ASN A 66 0.64 -1.39 -21.42
N PRO A 67 0.62 -2.58 -22.05
CA PRO A 67 0.34 -3.85 -21.36
C PRO A 67 1.48 -4.28 -20.43
N TYR A 68 2.73 -3.94 -20.74
CA TYR A 68 3.89 -4.29 -19.91
C TYR A 68 3.83 -3.69 -18.51
N LEU A 69 3.25 -2.49 -18.38
CA LEU A 69 3.08 -1.86 -17.08
C LEU A 69 2.02 -2.59 -16.23
N LEU A 70 0.93 -3.08 -16.83
CA LEU A 70 -0.04 -3.90 -16.11
C LEU A 70 0.57 -5.25 -15.70
N LEU A 71 1.36 -5.87 -16.57
CA LEU A 71 2.11 -7.08 -16.24
C LEU A 71 3.08 -6.84 -15.07
N GLY A 72 3.82 -5.73 -15.08
CA GLY A 72 4.73 -5.35 -14.00
C GLY A 72 4.02 -5.12 -12.67
N MET A 73 2.81 -4.54 -12.68
CA MET A 73 1.98 -4.41 -11.47
C MET A 73 1.56 -5.77 -10.94
N VAL A 74 1.06 -6.67 -11.80
CA VAL A 74 0.65 -8.01 -11.39
C VAL A 74 1.85 -8.80 -10.84
N PHE A 75 3.00 -8.72 -11.50
CA PHE A 75 4.24 -9.35 -11.05
C PHE A 75 4.69 -8.82 -9.68
N SER A 76 4.68 -7.50 -9.45
CA SER A 76 5.09 -6.92 -8.17
C SER A 76 4.17 -7.35 -7.02
N PHE A 77 2.87 -7.53 -7.28
CA PHE A 77 1.94 -8.08 -6.30
C PHE A 77 2.21 -9.54 -5.97
N PHE A 78 2.54 -10.38 -6.96
CA PHE A 78 2.96 -11.76 -6.70
C PHE A 78 4.25 -11.83 -5.89
N VAL A 79 5.22 -10.97 -6.18
CA VAL A 79 6.45 -10.87 -5.37
C VAL A 79 6.12 -10.45 -3.94
N ALA A 80 5.21 -9.50 -3.74
CA ALA A 80 4.80 -9.08 -2.41
C ALA A 80 4.13 -10.21 -1.61
N ILE A 81 3.26 -10.99 -2.26
CA ILE A 81 2.66 -12.19 -1.65
C ILE A 81 3.75 -13.22 -1.31
N ALA A 82 4.70 -13.45 -2.22
CA ALA A 82 5.80 -14.39 -1.98
C ALA A 82 6.65 -13.97 -0.78
N VAL A 83 6.96 -12.68 -0.61
CA VAL A 83 7.73 -12.20 0.54
C VAL A 83 7.02 -12.48 1.88
N VAL A 84 5.68 -12.36 1.92
CA VAL A 84 4.91 -12.52 3.17
C VAL A 84 4.62 -13.99 3.50
N TYR A 85 4.33 -14.82 2.50
CA TYR A 85 3.83 -16.18 2.72
C TYR A 85 4.85 -17.30 2.44
N LEU A 86 5.96 -17.01 1.76
CA LEU A 86 6.96 -18.04 1.43
C LEU A 86 7.89 -18.28 2.63
N PRO A 87 7.99 -19.52 3.13
CA PRO A 87 8.85 -19.84 4.27
C PRO A 87 10.32 -19.64 3.92
N GLY A 88 11.02 -18.85 4.72
CA GLY A 88 12.41 -18.43 4.47
C GLY A 88 12.50 -16.94 4.17
N LEU A 89 11.76 -16.45 3.18
CA LEU A 89 11.68 -15.00 2.91
C LEU A 89 11.01 -14.27 4.07
N ASN A 90 9.94 -14.85 4.61
CA ASN A 90 9.25 -14.31 5.76
C ASN A 90 10.18 -14.15 6.99
N THR A 91 11.05 -15.14 7.23
CA THR A 91 12.03 -15.12 8.32
C THR A 91 13.12 -14.08 8.10
N ILE A 92 13.64 -13.97 6.86
CA ILE A 92 14.67 -12.99 6.50
C ILE A 92 14.11 -11.56 6.60
N CYS A 93 12.91 -11.34 6.08
CA CYS A 93 12.24 -10.05 6.10
C CYS A 93 11.57 -9.73 7.44
N GLN A 94 11.64 -10.64 8.42
CA GLN A 94 11.00 -10.53 9.74
C GLN A 94 9.51 -10.18 9.65
N VAL A 95 8.82 -10.78 8.68
CA VAL A 95 7.37 -10.61 8.50
C VAL A 95 6.66 -11.91 8.80
N ASP A 96 5.49 -11.80 9.43
CA ASP A 96 4.65 -12.95 9.72
C ASP A 96 3.45 -12.98 8.77
N PRO A 97 3.00 -14.18 8.35
CA PRO A 97 1.85 -14.32 7.47
C PRO A 97 0.59 -13.79 8.15
N ILE A 98 -0.12 -12.91 7.46
CA ILE A 98 -1.35 -12.29 7.93
C ILE A 98 -2.57 -12.95 7.30
N SER A 99 -3.73 -12.82 7.95
CA SER A 99 -5.00 -13.21 7.33
C SER A 99 -5.29 -12.34 6.10
N THR A 100 -5.88 -12.94 5.06
CA THR A 100 -6.26 -12.27 3.80
C THR A 100 -7.14 -11.04 4.01
N LYS A 101 -7.92 -11.00 5.11
CA LYS A 101 -8.71 -9.82 5.49
C LYS A 101 -7.84 -8.58 5.65
N TYR A 102 -6.70 -8.72 6.33
CA TYR A 102 -5.76 -7.62 6.58
C TYR A 102 -5.01 -7.20 5.32
N MET A 103 -4.78 -8.12 4.37
CA MET A 103 -4.16 -7.79 3.07
C MET A 103 -4.97 -6.75 2.30
N PHE A 104 -6.31 -6.84 2.32
CA PHE A 104 -7.17 -5.93 1.56
C PHE A 104 -7.54 -4.64 2.30
N THR A 105 -7.11 -4.47 3.55
CA THR A 105 -7.38 -3.23 4.32
C THR A 105 -6.71 -1.99 3.72
N GLY A 106 -5.72 -2.14 2.84
CA GLY A 106 -5.05 -1.02 2.16
C GLY A 106 -5.67 -0.61 0.83
N VAL A 107 -6.65 -1.36 0.33
CA VAL A 107 -7.22 -1.12 -1.01
C VAL A 107 -7.90 0.24 -1.12
N TRP A 108 -8.47 0.77 -0.03
CA TRP A 108 -9.12 2.07 -0.04
C TRP A 108 -8.17 3.23 -0.39
N VAL A 109 -6.86 3.05 -0.23
CA VAL A 109 -5.86 4.07 -0.58
C VAL A 109 -5.82 4.32 -2.09
N LEU A 110 -6.11 3.30 -2.92
CA LEU A 110 -6.12 3.43 -4.38
C LEU A 110 -7.07 4.50 -4.91
N PRO A 111 -8.39 4.45 -4.64
CA PRO A 111 -9.32 5.46 -5.15
C PRO A 111 -9.00 6.85 -4.59
N VAL A 112 -8.53 6.96 -3.35
CA VAL A 112 -8.12 8.25 -2.76
C VAL A 112 -6.94 8.84 -3.52
N TYR A 113 -5.91 8.03 -3.79
CA TYR A 113 -4.72 8.49 -4.51
C TYR A 113 -5.05 8.92 -5.94
N ILE A 114 -5.86 8.13 -6.64
CA ILE A 114 -6.32 8.43 -8.00
C ILE A 114 -7.18 9.70 -8.01
N ALA A 115 -8.09 9.88 -7.06
CA ALA A 115 -8.96 11.05 -6.99
C ALA A 115 -8.17 12.33 -6.77
N ILE A 116 -7.21 12.34 -5.84
CA ILE A 116 -6.36 13.50 -5.56
C ILE A 116 -5.53 13.87 -6.79
N GLU A 117 -4.95 12.88 -7.46
CA GLU A 117 -4.12 13.12 -8.63
C GLU A 117 -4.92 13.61 -9.84
N GLU A 118 -6.07 13.00 -10.11
CA GLU A 118 -6.94 13.46 -11.19
C GLU A 118 -7.50 14.86 -10.91
N LEU A 119 -7.77 15.19 -9.64
CA LEU A 119 -8.16 16.53 -9.23
C LEU A 119 -7.03 17.54 -9.50
N ARG A 120 -5.78 17.21 -9.15
CA ARG A 120 -4.59 18.02 -9.49
C ARG A 120 -4.51 18.27 -11.00
N LYS A 121 -4.61 17.20 -11.80
CA LYS A 121 -4.57 17.28 -13.27
C LYS A 121 -5.76 18.04 -13.85
N TYR A 122 -6.92 17.98 -13.20
CA TYR A 122 -8.10 18.74 -13.61
C TYR A 122 -7.89 20.24 -13.42
N PHE A 123 -7.37 20.67 -12.26
CA PHE A 123 -7.03 22.08 -12.03
C PHE A 123 -5.96 22.60 -12.99
N ILE A 124 -4.91 21.81 -13.25
CA ILE A 124 -3.87 22.18 -14.23
C ILE A 124 -4.45 22.39 -15.63
N ARG A 125 -5.42 21.56 -16.05
CA ARG A 125 -6.06 21.67 -17.37
C ARG A 125 -7.05 22.83 -17.47
N ARG A 126 -7.70 23.21 -16.36
CA ARG A 126 -8.69 24.29 -16.31
C ARG A 126 -8.04 25.67 -16.27
N ASP A 127 -6.87 25.79 -15.66
CA ASP A 127 -6.08 27.03 -15.60
C ASP A 127 -5.07 27.10 -16.77
N LEU A 128 -5.48 27.75 -17.87
CA LEU A 128 -4.65 28.01 -19.04
C LEU A 128 -3.35 28.81 -18.71
N PRO A 129 -2.29 28.68 -19.54
CA PRO A 129 -0.89 28.62 -19.13
C PRO A 129 -0.20 29.99 -18.90
N ARG A 130 -0.93 31.07 -18.57
CA ARG A 130 -0.28 32.38 -18.45
C ARG A 130 0.44 32.62 -17.12
N HIS A 131 -0.01 32.04 -15.99
CA HIS A 131 0.65 32.20 -14.68
C HIS A 131 0.36 31.05 -13.69
N ASN A 132 0.44 29.80 -14.13
CA ASN A 132 0.00 28.69 -13.28
C ASN A 132 1.12 28.19 -12.34
N TRP A 133 1.16 28.73 -11.12
CA TRP A 133 2.10 28.32 -10.04
C TRP A 133 2.09 26.81 -9.81
N LEU A 134 0.91 26.19 -9.88
CA LEU A 134 0.70 24.76 -9.71
C LEU A 134 1.38 23.93 -10.79
N TYR A 135 1.36 24.40 -12.04
CA TYR A 135 2.08 23.75 -13.15
C TYR A 135 3.59 23.77 -12.90
N ARG A 136 4.15 24.93 -12.51
CA ARG A 136 5.59 25.08 -12.23
C ARG A 136 6.07 24.23 -11.06
N LEU A 137 5.24 24.01 -10.04
CA LEU A 137 5.61 23.27 -8.84
C LEU A 137 5.42 21.75 -8.98
N THR A 138 4.48 21.31 -9.82
CA THR A 138 4.02 19.91 -9.81
C THR A 138 4.19 19.16 -11.13
N VAL A 139 4.56 19.84 -12.22
CA VAL A 139 4.88 19.20 -13.50
C VAL A 139 6.40 19.14 -13.64
N TYR A 140 6.89 17.93 -13.91
CA TYR A 140 8.31 17.61 -14.14
C TYR A 140 8.45 16.76 -15.40
#